data_AF-A0AAW6DKV7-F1
#
_entry.id   AF-A0AAW6DKV7-F1
#
_cell.length_a   1.000
_cell.length_b   1.000
_cell.length_c   1.000
_cell.angle_alpha   90.00
_cell.angle_beta   90.00
_cell.angle_gamma   90.00
#
_symmetry.space_group_name_H-M   'P 1'
#
loop_
_entity.id
_entity.type
_entity.pdbx_description
1 polymer ?
#
loop_
_entity_poly.entity_id
_entity_poly.type
_entity_poly.pdbx_seq_one_letter_code
_entity_poly.pdbx_strand_id
1 'polypeptide(L)'
;MNKRKLYKPYIKTIQRMVENGFTIQNIYAAISEESGIDASIETFKNFLKDNDMLPESKKQEASVKDIFGNIANYMEFHEGWVRTSCRLNRAMSNPNRILMRRYLQ
;
A
#
# COMPACT_ATOMS: atom_id res chain seq x y z
N MET A 1 -28.36 -22.67 -6.04
CA MET A 1 -28.66 -21.27 -5.66
C MET A 1 -27.60 -20.35 -6.24
N ASN A 2 -27.96 -19.19 -6.81
CA ASN A 2 -26.95 -18.26 -7.31
C ASN A 2 -26.23 -17.62 -6.11
N LYS A 3 -25.01 -18.08 -5.82
CA LYS A 3 -24.22 -17.62 -4.67
C LYS A 3 -23.96 -16.10 -4.71
N ARG A 4 -23.97 -15.45 -5.88
CA ARG A 4 -23.84 -13.98 -5.99
C ARG A 4 -25.00 -13.23 -5.35
N LYS A 5 -26.23 -13.77 -5.44
CA LYS A 5 -27.42 -13.12 -4.85
C LYS A 5 -27.40 -13.15 -3.32
N LEU A 6 -26.58 -13.99 -2.69
CA LEU A 6 -26.44 -14.09 -1.24
C LEU A 6 -25.81 -12.85 -0.62
N TYR A 7 -25.04 -12.09 -1.39
CA TYR A 7 -24.39 -10.86 -0.91
C TYR A 7 -25.32 -9.65 -0.87
N LYS A 8 -26.54 -9.73 -1.43
CA LYS A 8 -27.49 -8.62 -1.48
C LYS A 8 -27.81 -7.99 -0.11
N PRO A 9 -28.02 -8.75 0.98
CA PRO A 9 -28.25 -8.17 2.30
C PRO A 9 -27.08 -7.33 2.82
N TYR A 10 -25.86 -7.60 2.34
CA TYR A 10 -24.62 -6.98 2.81
C TYR A 10 -24.16 -5.79 1.95
N ILE A 11 -24.93 -5.38 0.93
CA ILE A 11 -24.59 -4.28 0.00
C ILE A 11 -24.11 -3.03 0.73
N LYS A 12 -24.86 -2.56 1.74
CA LYS A 12 -24.53 -1.32 2.47
C LYS A 12 -23.23 -1.46 3.28
N THR A 13 -23.00 -2.62 3.89
CA THR A 13 -21.78 -2.92 4.66
C THR A 13 -20.57 -2.95 3.74
N ILE A 14 -20.69 -3.67 2.62
CA ILE A 14 -19.65 -3.76 1.58
C ILE A 14 -19.32 -2.38 1.04
N GLN A 15 -20.33 -1.56 0.70
CA GLN A 15 -20.12 -0.20 0.21
C GLN A 15 -19.32 0.66 1.20
N ARG A 16 -19.70 0.64 2.48
CA ARG A 16 -18.99 1.39 3.53
C ARG A 16 -17.54 0.93 3.66
N MET A 17 -17.27 -0.37 3.52
CA MET A 17 -15.89 -0.88 3.54
C MET A 17 -15.10 -0.45 2.31
N VAL A 18 -15.71 -0.40 1.12
CA VAL A 18 -15.08 0.15 -0.09
C VAL A 18 -14.76 1.64 0.10
N GLU A 19 -15.69 2.43 0.61
CA GLU A 19 -15.52 3.86 0.91
C GLU A 19 -14.40 4.11 1.94
N ASN A 20 -14.27 3.21 2.92
CA ASN A 20 -13.20 3.24 3.92
C ASN A 20 -11.85 2.71 3.39
N GLY A 21 -11.74 2.35 2.12
CA GLY A 21 -10.48 1.96 1.48
C GLY A 21 -10.03 0.53 1.78
N PHE A 22 -10.92 -0.36 2.24
CA PHE A 22 -10.57 -1.77 2.43
C PHE A 22 -10.31 -2.46 1.09
N THR A 23 -9.34 -3.38 1.07
CA THR A 23 -9.06 -4.20 -0.11
C THR A 23 -10.18 -5.21 -0.35
N ILE A 24 -10.39 -5.62 -1.61
CA ILE A 24 -11.40 -6.64 -1.96
C ILE A 24 -11.22 -7.93 -1.13
N GLN A 25 -9.98 -8.32 -0.84
CA GLN A 25 -9.67 -9.50 -0.03
C GLN A 25 -10.12 -9.34 1.42
N ASN A 26 -9.88 -8.18 2.04
CA ASN A 26 -10.30 -7.91 3.41
C ASN A 26 -11.83 -7.88 3.54
N ILE A 27 -12.51 -7.24 2.57
CA ILE A 27 -13.97 -7.20 2.54
C ILE A 27 -14.52 -8.62 2.36
N TYR A 28 -13.96 -9.40 1.43
CA TYR A 28 -14.37 -10.78 1.20
C TYR A 28 -14.23 -11.66 2.45
N ALA A 29 -13.11 -11.57 3.17
CA ALA A 29 -12.88 -12.33 4.39
C ALA A 29 -13.90 -11.96 5.48
N ALA A 30 -14.10 -10.66 5.74
CA ALA A 30 -15.03 -10.20 6.76
C ALA A 30 -16.48 -10.60 6.46
N ILE A 31 -16.92 -10.44 5.21
CA ILE A 31 -18.28 -10.84 4.82
C ILE A 31 -18.43 -12.36 4.87
N SER A 32 -17.44 -13.13 4.44
CA SER A 32 -17.50 -14.60 4.49
C SER A 32 -17.59 -15.12 5.93
N GLU A 33 -16.86 -14.50 6.86
CA GLU A 33 -16.92 -14.81 8.30
C GLU A 33 -18.29 -14.46 8.91
N GLU A 34 -18.82 -13.26 8.64
CA GLU A 34 -20.10 -12.82 9.20
C GLU A 34 -21.31 -13.58 8.61
N SER A 35 -21.28 -13.85 7.31
CA SER A 35 -22.41 -14.42 6.57
C SER A 35 -22.39 -15.94 6.45
N GLY A 36 -21.24 -16.57 6.66
CA GLY A 36 -21.04 -17.99 6.36
C GLY A 36 -21.17 -18.33 4.87
N ILE A 37 -21.11 -17.33 3.97
CA ILE A 37 -21.19 -17.56 2.53
C ILE A 37 -19.89 -18.23 2.06
N ASP A 38 -19.99 -19.53 1.79
CA ASP A 38 -18.96 -20.31 1.12
C ASP A 38 -19.06 -20.10 -0.41
N ALA A 39 -18.53 -18.98 -0.90
CA ALA A 39 -18.45 -18.70 -2.33
C ALA A 39 -17.05 -18.19 -2.68
N SER A 40 -16.53 -18.52 -3.87
CA SER A 40 -15.19 -18.08 -4.24
C SER A 40 -15.05 -16.55 -4.27
N ILE A 41 -13.84 -16.05 -4.04
CA ILE A 41 -13.52 -14.62 -4.18
C ILE A 41 -13.86 -14.08 -5.58
N GLU A 42 -13.79 -14.92 -6.62
CA GLU A 42 -14.19 -14.57 -7.98
C GLU A 42 -15.71 -14.33 -8.08
N THR A 43 -16.50 -15.09 -7.35
CA THR A 43 -17.96 -14.89 -7.24
C THR A 43 -18.25 -13.54 -6.57
N PHE A 44 -17.47 -13.18 -5.54
CA PHE A 44 -17.58 -11.90 -4.86
C PHE A 44 -17.16 -10.72 -5.75
N LYS A 45 -16.05 -10.83 -6.49
CA LYS A 45 -15.63 -9.80 -7.48
C LYS A 45 -16.69 -9.55 -8.53
N ASN A 46 -17.30 -10.61 -9.06
CA ASN A 46 -18.39 -10.47 -10.01
C ASN A 46 -19.62 -9.78 -9.39
N PHE A 47 -19.93 -10.07 -8.13
CA PHE A 47 -20.98 -9.35 -7.40
C PHE A 47 -20.65 -7.85 -7.28
N LEU A 48 -19.42 -7.48 -6.93
CA LEU A 48 -19.01 -6.08 -6.89
C LEU A 48 -19.16 -5.40 -8.25
N LYS A 49 -18.76 -6.09 -9.34
CA LYS A 49 -18.91 -5.60 -10.71
C LYS A 49 -20.37 -5.40 -11.11
N ASP A 50 -21.24 -6.34 -10.76
CA ASP A 50 -22.68 -6.28 -11.06
C ASP A 50 -23.38 -5.12 -10.32
N ASN A 51 -22.78 -4.57 -9.26
CA ASN A 51 -23.34 -3.48 -8.43
C ASN A 51 -22.52 -2.18 -8.49
N ASP A 52 -21.57 -2.05 -9.43
CA ASP A 52 -20.69 -0.87 -9.56
C ASP A 52 -19.92 -0.51 -8.27
N MET A 53 -19.49 -1.55 -7.53
CA MET A 53 -18.77 -1.46 -6.25
C MET A 53 -17.33 -1.94 -6.35
N LEU A 54 -16.81 -2.11 -7.56
CA LEU A 54 -15.37 -2.32 -7.70
C LEU A 54 -14.71 -1.05 -7.16
N PRO A 55 -13.85 -1.15 -6.12
CA PRO A 55 -13.07 -0.01 -5.71
C PRO A 55 -12.39 0.48 -6.97
N GLU A 56 -12.55 1.77 -7.30
CA GLU A 56 -11.63 2.39 -8.24
C GLU A 56 -10.27 1.94 -7.76
N SER A 57 -9.52 1.28 -8.63
CA SER A 57 -8.12 1.11 -8.34
C SER A 57 -7.64 2.55 -8.20
N LYS A 58 -7.52 3.05 -6.98
CA LYS A 58 -6.44 3.94 -6.60
C LYS A 58 -5.21 3.10 -6.85
N LYS A 59 -4.90 2.93 -8.14
CA LYS A 59 -3.56 2.72 -8.57
C LYS A 59 -2.89 3.91 -7.91
N GLN A 60 -2.16 3.64 -6.83
CA GLN A 60 -0.88 4.29 -6.73
C GLN A 60 -0.09 3.81 -7.96
N GLU A 61 -0.48 4.26 -9.14
CA GLU A 61 0.40 4.41 -10.28
C GLU A 61 1.26 5.60 -9.88
N ALA A 62 2.11 5.39 -8.85
CA ALA A 62 3.32 6.16 -8.75
C ALA A 62 4.00 5.87 -10.08
N SER A 63 4.03 6.86 -10.94
CA SER A 63 4.69 6.71 -12.23
C SER A 63 6.13 6.29 -11.93
N VAL A 64 6.76 5.59 -12.88
CA VAL A 64 8.19 5.26 -12.76
C VAL A 64 9.01 6.53 -12.41
N LYS A 65 8.59 7.68 -12.94
CA LYS A 65 9.13 9.00 -12.62
C LYS A 65 8.95 9.39 -11.14
N ASP A 66 7.78 9.15 -10.55
CA ASP A 66 7.52 9.46 -9.13
C ASP A 66 8.35 8.57 -8.20
N ILE A 67 8.52 7.29 -8.56
CA ILE A 67 9.35 6.35 -7.80
C ILE A 67 10.82 6.80 -7.84
N PHE A 68 11.36 7.04 -9.03
CA PHE A 68 12.75 7.52 -9.16
C PHE A 68 12.94 8.91 -8.57
N GLY A 69 11.95 9.78 -8.64
CA GLY A 69 11.97 11.09 -7.97
C GLY A 69 12.07 10.97 -6.45
N ASN A 70 11.26 10.10 -5.85
CA ASN A 70 11.31 9.86 -4.40
C ASN A 70 12.64 9.25 -3.96
N ILE A 71 13.19 8.32 -4.75
CA ILE A 71 14.51 7.73 -4.48
C ILE A 71 15.59 8.81 -4.58
N ALA A 72 15.57 9.66 -5.60
CA ALA A 72 16.53 10.75 -5.77
C ALA A 72 16.49 11.72 -4.58
N ASN A 73 15.29 12.16 -4.18
CA ASN A 73 15.10 13.04 -3.03
C ASN A 73 15.61 12.41 -1.72
N TYR A 74 15.34 11.11 -1.51
CA TYR A 74 15.86 10.39 -0.35
C TYR A 74 17.38 10.32 -0.34
N MET A 75 18.00 10.00 -1.48
CA MET A 75 19.45 9.92 -1.60
C MET A 75 20.13 11.28 -1.37
N GLU A 76 19.56 12.37 -1.89
CA GLU A 76 20.03 13.73 -1.66
C GLU A 76 19.95 14.11 -0.18
N PHE A 77 18.80 13.87 0.45
CA PHE A 77 18.62 14.10 1.89
C PHE A 77 19.63 13.30 2.71
N HIS A 78 19.78 12.01 2.41
CA HIS A 78 20.69 11.11 3.12
C HIS A 78 22.15 11.57 2.98
N GLU A 79 22.59 11.97 1.79
CA GLU A 79 23.93 12.50 1.58
C GLU A 79 24.17 13.78 2.40
N GLY A 80 23.22 14.73 2.36
CA GLY A 80 23.27 15.95 3.16
C GLY A 80 23.33 15.68 4.66
N TRP A 81 22.53 14.72 5.14
CA TRP A 81 22.50 14.30 6.53
C TRP A 81 23.82 13.66 7.00
N VAL A 82 24.39 12.75 6.19
CA VAL A 82 25.67 12.10 6.49
C VAL A 82 26.80 13.13 6.58
N ARG A 83 26.88 14.06 5.61
CA ARG A 83 27.88 15.15 5.62
C ARG A 83 27.72 16.05 6.84
N THR A 84 26.50 16.43 7.19
CA THR A 84 26.19 17.26 8.37
C THR A 84 26.61 16.55 9.65
N SER A 85 26.25 15.27 9.80
CA SER A 85 26.65 14.44 10.94
C SER A 85 28.18 14.31 11.08
N CYS A 86 28.91 14.23 9.96
CA CYS A 86 30.38 14.23 9.96
C CYS A 86 31.00 15.56 10.41
N ARG A 87 30.32 16.68 10.16
CA ARG A 87 30.77 18.03 10.61
C ARG A 87 30.53 18.22 12.10
N LEU A 88 29.40 17.74 12.62
CA LEU A 88 29.01 17.83 14.02
C LEU A 88 29.85 16.90 14.90
N ASN A 89 30.10 15.66 14.48
CA ASN A 89 30.96 14.73 15.19
C ASN A 89 32.24 14.41 14.39
N ARG A 90 33.35 15.00 14.80
CA ARG A 90 34.65 14.89 14.12
C ARG A 90 35.48 13.67 14.54
N ALA A 91 34.97 12.81 15.43
CA ALA A 91 35.67 11.63 15.88
C ALA A 91 36.04 10.70 14.70
N MET A 92 37.24 10.14 14.72
CA MET A 92 37.71 9.19 13.71
C MET A 92 36.86 7.91 13.66
N SER A 93 36.27 7.53 14.80
CA SER A 93 35.36 6.40 14.96
C SER A 93 33.92 6.68 14.51
N ASN A 94 33.60 7.92 14.09
CA ASN A 94 32.25 8.25 13.62
C ASN A 94 31.92 7.38 12.38
N PRO A 95 30.89 6.52 12.45
CA PRO A 95 30.54 5.62 11.36
C PRO A 95 30.23 6.36 10.05
N ASN A 96 29.63 7.56 10.13
CA ASN A 96 29.36 8.39 8.96
C ASN A 96 30.65 8.92 8.31
N ARG A 97 31.69 9.21 9.10
CA ARG A 97 33.01 9.62 8.56
C ARG A 97 33.74 8.46 7.91
N ILE A 98 33.66 7.27 8.51
CA ILE A 98 34.21 6.04 7.93
C ILE A 98 33.52 5.75 6.60
N LEU A 99 32.19 5.85 6.56
CA LEU A 99 31.40 5.69 5.34
C LEU A 99 31.80 6.69 4.25
N MET A 100 31.86 8.00 4.57
CA MET A 100 32.25 9.03 3.61
C MET A 100 33.67 8.86 3.08
N ARG A 101 34.61 8.38 3.90
CA ARG A 101 35.98 8.09 3.44
C ARG A 101 36.02 6.98 2.40
N ARG A 102 35.21 5.93 2.56
CA ARG A 102 35.12 4.83 1.59
C ARG A 102 34.44 5.26 0.30
N TYR A 103 33.47 6.17 0.39
CA TYR A 103 32.70 6.65 -0.77
C TYR A 103 33.47 7.64 -1.66
N LEU A 104 34.44 8.37 -1.09
CA LEU A 104 35.26 9.36 -1.80
C LEU A 104 36.59 8.82 -2.34
N GLN A 105 36.88 7.53 -2.13
CA GLN A 105 38.02 6.82 -2.71
C GLN A 105 37.68 6.33 -4.12
#